data_AF-A0A6N8BKK1-F1
#
_entry.id   AF-A0A6N8BKK1-F1
#
_cell.length_a   1.000
_cell.length_b   1.000
_cell.length_c   1.000
_cell.angle_alpha   90.00
_cell.angle_beta   90.00
_cell.angle_gamma   90.00
#
_symmetry.space_group_name_H-M   'P 1'
#
loop_
_entity.id
_entity.type
_entity.pdbx_description
1 polymer ?
#
loop_
_entity_poly.entity_id
_entity_poly.type
_entity_poly.pdbx_seq_one_letter_code
_entity_poly.pdbx_strand_id
1 'polypeptide(L)'
;MRRSKFSGVFSFSADWTASRSKTHFFVWELPDGAYAVQELNAAFQPVAEVERISAKSFLREFKAEPNILAMPVVTPDLSHFEARPVAPQPDASSSAPQPVRKTAEVPAANPGFAPLEMAKPKGKLPDSVQVVTGKADQAPLPFPTRAATGVTAVRYEEGQPPAAPAAQAVQAGPKKAYDLEAARKAKVVETKLRETFRQTLLRLKRPRERKAALLALEQLAHTKEGITPSHKHMFRDFGVRLRQNSQPDLALLFSRKAVELAPEDDHAHFNLARILCSLGMYDEAAAHVAAALSVSSEEPLYFKLLEHIRELKQARSAAKAARQR
;
A
#
# COMPACT_ATOMS: atom_id res chain seq x y z
N MET A 1 -5.47 -9.10 -34.87
CA MET A 1 -4.91 -9.93 -33.76
C MET A 1 -5.54 -9.47 -32.46
N ARG A 2 -5.94 -10.38 -31.56
CA ARG A 2 -6.25 -9.99 -30.17
C ARG A 2 -4.92 -9.58 -29.52
N ARG A 3 -4.92 -8.51 -28.73
CA ARG A 3 -3.77 -8.11 -27.89
C ARG A 3 -4.01 -8.55 -26.45
N SER A 4 -2.93 -8.71 -25.70
CA SER A 4 -2.97 -9.03 -24.28
C SER A 4 -3.71 -7.95 -23.50
N LYS A 5 -4.57 -8.35 -22.56
CA LYS A 5 -5.41 -7.45 -21.77
C LYS A 5 -4.98 -7.47 -20.31
N PHE A 6 -4.72 -6.31 -19.72
CA PHE A 6 -4.48 -6.22 -18.28
C PHE A 6 -5.74 -6.68 -17.51
N SER A 7 -5.54 -7.64 -16.61
CA SER A 7 -6.59 -8.32 -15.83
C SER A 7 -6.70 -7.77 -14.40
N GLY A 8 -5.59 -7.25 -13.85
CA GLY A 8 -5.56 -6.59 -12.54
C GLY A 8 -4.44 -7.08 -11.63
N VAL A 9 -4.62 -6.89 -10.32
CA VAL A 9 -3.72 -7.39 -9.27
C VAL A 9 -4.25 -8.72 -8.71
N PHE A 10 -3.38 -9.71 -8.64
CA PHE A 10 -3.65 -11.01 -8.04
C PHE A 10 -2.65 -11.33 -6.94
N SER A 11 -3.04 -12.18 -5.99
CA SER A 11 -2.13 -12.72 -4.97
C SER A 11 -1.90 -14.21 -5.14
N PHE A 12 -0.66 -14.64 -4.91
CA PHE A 12 -0.24 -16.03 -4.79
C PHE A 12 0.11 -16.32 -3.32
N SER A 13 -0.16 -17.55 -2.87
CA SER A 13 0.21 -18.03 -1.55
C SER A 13 0.44 -19.53 -1.60
N ALA A 14 1.65 -19.98 -1.25
CA ALA A 14 1.99 -21.40 -1.20
C ALA A 14 1.17 -22.14 -0.11
N ASP A 15 1.01 -21.51 1.05
CA ASP A 15 0.25 -22.04 2.19
C ASP A 15 -0.95 -21.13 2.53
N TRP A 16 -2.14 -21.48 2.05
CA TRP A 16 -3.37 -20.76 2.39
C TRP A 16 -3.75 -20.81 3.88
N THR A 17 -3.12 -21.69 4.66
CA THR A 17 -3.32 -21.90 6.10
C THR A 17 -2.31 -21.15 6.96
N ALA A 18 -1.12 -20.82 6.43
CA ALA A 18 -0.06 -20.14 7.16
C ALA A 18 -0.10 -18.63 6.90
N SER A 19 -0.76 -17.88 7.78
CA SER A 19 -0.87 -16.42 7.67
C SER A 19 0.49 -15.73 7.88
N ARG A 20 1.26 -15.46 6.80
CA ARG A 20 2.27 -14.38 6.83
C ARG A 20 2.79 -13.75 5.53
N SER A 21 2.70 -14.37 4.35
CA SER A 21 3.20 -13.73 3.11
C SER A 21 2.33 -14.05 1.89
N LYS A 22 1.58 -13.05 1.43
CA LYS A 22 1.00 -13.02 0.07
C LYS A 22 1.96 -12.26 -0.84
N THR A 23 2.40 -12.89 -1.92
CA THR A 23 3.10 -12.21 -3.01
C THR A 23 2.06 -11.69 -3.99
N HIS A 24 2.22 -10.46 -4.47
CA HIS A 24 1.26 -9.82 -5.39
C HIS A 24 1.83 -9.75 -6.80
N PHE A 25 0.96 -9.84 -7.80
CA PHE A 25 1.33 -9.88 -9.21
C PHE A 25 0.44 -8.95 -10.03
N PHE A 26 1.02 -8.24 -11.00
CA PHE A 26 0.25 -7.74 -12.13
C PHE A 26 0.00 -8.90 -13.10
N VAL A 27 -1.20 -8.97 -13.67
CA VAL A 27 -1.60 -10.06 -14.55
C VAL A 27 -2.21 -9.53 -15.84
N TRP A 28 -1.83 -10.14 -16.96
CA TRP A 28 -2.42 -9.92 -18.27
C TRP A 28 -2.95 -11.25 -18.83
N GLU A 29 -4.14 -11.21 -19.42
CA GLU A 29 -4.72 -12.31 -20.19
C GLU A 29 -4.12 -12.27 -21.61
N LEU A 30 -3.50 -13.38 -22.04
CA LEU A 30 -2.89 -13.52 -23.36
C LEU A 30 -3.94 -13.94 -24.42
N PRO A 31 -3.71 -13.67 -25.72
CA PRO A 31 -4.64 -13.99 -26.81
C PRO A 31 -5.06 -15.47 -26.93
N ASP A 32 -4.24 -16.38 -26.41
CA ASP A 32 -4.44 -17.84 -26.41
C ASP A 32 -5.02 -18.39 -25.10
N GLY A 33 -5.45 -17.51 -24.19
CA GLY A 33 -6.04 -17.87 -22.89
C GLY A 33 -5.04 -18.25 -21.80
N ALA A 34 -3.73 -18.19 -22.07
CA ALA A 34 -2.72 -18.22 -21.02
C ALA A 34 -2.65 -16.85 -20.29
N TYR A 35 -1.88 -16.78 -19.21
CA TYR A 35 -1.68 -15.55 -18.44
C TYR A 35 -0.21 -15.19 -18.43
N ALA A 36 0.09 -13.89 -18.55
CA ALA A 36 1.37 -13.31 -18.20
C ALA A 36 1.26 -12.72 -16.80
N VAL A 37 2.22 -13.00 -15.92
CA VAL A 37 2.27 -12.49 -14.54
C VAL A 37 3.60 -11.80 -14.27
N GLN A 38 3.59 -10.77 -13.42
CA GLN A 38 4.81 -10.06 -13.03
C GLN A 38 4.79 -9.77 -11.53
N GLU A 39 5.82 -10.22 -10.80
CA GLU A 39 5.89 -10.08 -9.35
C GLU A 39 6.06 -8.62 -8.91
N LEU A 40 5.33 -8.26 -7.85
CA LEU A 40 5.32 -6.93 -7.23
C LEU A 40 5.86 -6.97 -5.80
N ASN A 41 6.66 -5.97 -5.45
CA ASN A 41 7.07 -5.74 -4.07
C ASN A 41 5.91 -5.16 -3.21
N ALA A 42 6.19 -4.95 -1.92
CA ALA A 42 5.24 -4.38 -0.96
C ALA A 42 4.77 -2.93 -1.27
N ALA A 43 5.37 -2.26 -2.27
CA ALA A 43 4.95 -0.96 -2.79
C ALA A 43 4.21 -1.07 -4.14
N PHE A 44 3.83 -2.28 -4.57
CA PHE A 44 3.20 -2.58 -5.86
C PHE A 44 4.03 -2.17 -7.09
N GLN A 45 5.36 -2.13 -6.94
CA GLN A 45 6.28 -1.92 -8.05
C GLN A 45 6.78 -3.28 -8.57
N PRO A 46 6.87 -3.48 -9.89
CA PRO A 46 7.46 -4.67 -10.48
C PRO A 46 8.90 -4.91 -9.99
N VAL A 47 9.21 -6.16 -9.65
CA VAL A 47 10.56 -6.59 -9.22
C VAL A 47 11.13 -7.78 -9.99
N ALA A 48 10.30 -8.46 -10.78
CA ALA A 48 10.71 -9.57 -11.65
C ALA A 48 10.39 -9.29 -13.12
N GLU A 49 10.96 -10.09 -14.00
CA GLU A 49 10.53 -10.20 -15.40
C GLU A 49 9.13 -10.81 -15.49
N VAL A 50 8.55 -10.80 -16.68
CA VAL A 50 7.20 -11.34 -16.92
C VAL A 50 7.29 -12.84 -17.16
N GLU A 51 6.58 -13.62 -16.35
CA GLU A 51 6.47 -15.08 -16.53
C GLU A 51 5.13 -15.46 -17.17
N ARG A 52 5.12 -16.52 -17.98
CA ARG A 52 3.92 -17.04 -18.62
C ARG A 52 3.41 -18.30 -17.93
N ILE A 53 2.15 -18.26 -17.48
CA ILE A 53 1.47 -19.30 -16.70
C ILE A 53 0.26 -19.84 -17.48
N SER A 54 0.02 -21.16 -17.40
CA SER A 54 -1.16 -21.78 -18.00
C SER A 54 -2.45 -21.40 -17.25
N ALA A 55 -3.58 -21.31 -17.96
CA ALA A 55 -4.89 -21.05 -17.33
C ALA A 55 -5.20 -22.00 -16.16
N LYS A 56 -4.82 -23.29 -16.30
CA LYS A 56 -5.07 -24.33 -15.28
C LYS A 56 -4.27 -24.10 -13.99
N SER A 57 -3.01 -23.66 -14.11
CA SER A 57 -2.19 -23.31 -12.94
C SER A 57 -2.69 -22.01 -12.32
N PHE A 58 -2.94 -20.99 -13.15
CA PHE A 58 -3.38 -19.68 -12.71
C PHE A 58 -4.65 -19.75 -11.85
N LEU A 59 -5.71 -20.41 -12.35
CA LEU A 59 -6.99 -20.56 -11.64
C LEU A 59 -6.90 -21.38 -10.34
N ARG A 60 -5.85 -22.17 -10.15
CA ARG A 60 -5.61 -22.98 -8.94
C ARG A 60 -4.88 -22.20 -7.85
N GLU A 61 -3.95 -21.33 -8.25
CA GLU A 61 -2.92 -20.77 -7.38
C GLU A 61 -3.06 -19.27 -7.10
N PHE A 62 -3.73 -18.53 -7.99
CA PHE A 62 -3.87 -17.08 -7.90
C PHE A 62 -5.30 -16.68 -7.48
N LYS A 63 -5.42 -15.59 -6.70
CA LYS A 63 -6.71 -14.97 -6.34
C LYS A 63 -6.70 -13.49 -6.67
N ALA A 64 -7.77 -13.00 -7.29
CA ALA A 64 -7.93 -11.58 -7.57
C ALA A 64 -8.02 -10.76 -6.27
N GLU A 65 -7.37 -9.60 -6.23
CA GLU A 65 -7.42 -8.65 -5.12
C GLU A 65 -8.10 -7.35 -5.59
N PRO A 66 -9.43 -7.34 -5.82
CA PRO A 66 -10.13 -6.23 -6.47
C PRO A 66 -10.11 -4.91 -5.68
N ASN A 67 -9.71 -4.95 -4.40
CA ASN A 67 -9.53 -3.77 -3.56
C ASN A 67 -8.17 -3.06 -3.78
N ILE A 68 -7.28 -3.63 -4.59
CA ILE A 68 -5.96 -3.08 -4.90
C ILE A 68 -6.02 -2.39 -6.26
N LEU A 69 -6.27 -1.08 -6.24
CA LEU A 69 -6.30 -0.22 -7.43
C LEU A 69 -4.88 0.19 -7.84
N ALA A 70 -4.09 -0.78 -8.31
CA ALA A 70 -2.77 -0.55 -8.89
C ALA A 70 -2.76 -0.97 -10.37
N MET A 71 -2.10 -0.17 -11.20
CA MET A 71 -1.94 -0.40 -12.63
C MET A 71 -0.47 -0.12 -13.02
N PRO A 72 0.15 -0.93 -13.90
CA PRO A 72 1.52 -0.71 -14.34
C PRO A 72 1.65 0.64 -15.08
N VAL A 73 2.65 1.45 -14.71
CA VAL A 73 2.96 2.74 -15.35
C VAL A 73 3.52 2.53 -16.76
N VAL A 74 4.23 1.43 -16.98
CA VAL A 74 4.72 0.97 -18.28
C VAL A 74 4.27 -0.48 -18.45
N THR A 75 3.56 -0.78 -19.54
CA THR A 75 3.28 -2.17 -19.90
C THR A 75 4.56 -2.83 -20.38
N PRO A 76 4.98 -3.99 -19.80
CA PRO A 76 6.12 -4.73 -20.30
C PRO A 76 5.86 -5.22 -21.73
N ASP A 77 6.92 -5.52 -22.48
CA ASP A 77 6.77 -6.07 -23.83
C ASP A 77 6.27 -7.52 -23.76
N LEU A 78 5.01 -7.72 -24.14
CA LEU A 78 4.37 -9.04 -24.20
C LEU A 78 4.46 -9.68 -25.59
N SER A 79 5.10 -9.03 -26.57
CA SER A 79 5.16 -9.52 -27.96
C SER A 79 5.76 -10.92 -28.07
N HIS A 80 6.74 -11.24 -27.24
CA HIS A 80 7.33 -12.58 -27.14
C HIS A 80 6.37 -13.68 -26.64
N PHE A 81 5.32 -13.31 -25.90
CA PHE A 81 4.28 -14.22 -25.41
C PHE A 81 3.06 -14.27 -26.32
N GLU A 82 2.79 -13.20 -27.08
CA GLU A 82 1.76 -13.16 -28.13
C GLU A 82 2.20 -13.90 -29.41
N ALA A 83 3.50 -13.87 -29.73
CA ALA A 83 4.07 -14.46 -30.93
C ALA A 83 4.44 -15.95 -30.75
N ARG A 84 3.44 -16.82 -30.60
CA ARG A 84 3.63 -18.26 -30.92
C ARG A 84 2.53 -18.73 -31.88
N PRO A 85 2.88 -19.18 -33.10
CA PRO A 85 1.90 -19.75 -34.00
C PRO A 85 1.34 -21.04 -33.40
N VAL A 86 0.03 -21.22 -33.53
CA VAL A 86 -0.62 -22.52 -33.32
C VAL A 86 0.00 -23.49 -34.33
N ALA A 87 0.78 -24.45 -33.85
CA ALA A 87 1.15 -25.59 -34.66
C ALA A 87 -0.16 -26.34 -35.01
N PRO A 88 -0.44 -26.63 -36.30
CA PRO A 88 -1.67 -27.32 -36.67
C PRO A 88 -1.70 -28.69 -36.00
N GLN A 89 -2.84 -29.02 -35.38
CA GLN A 89 -3.10 -30.38 -34.92
C GLN A 89 -3.12 -31.30 -36.16
N PRO A 90 -2.31 -32.36 -36.22
CA PRO A 90 -2.48 -33.37 -37.24
C PRO A 90 -3.72 -34.20 -36.90
N ASP A 91 -4.71 -34.20 -37.79
CA ASP A 91 -5.89 -35.05 -37.67
C ASP A 91 -5.51 -36.54 -37.59
N ALA A 92 -6.31 -37.30 -36.84
CA ALA A 92 -6.03 -38.70 -36.59
C ALA A 92 -6.34 -39.58 -37.81
N SER A 93 -5.31 -40.20 -38.43
CA SER A 93 -5.41 -41.54 -39.03
C SER A 93 -4.08 -42.11 -39.54
N SER A 94 -3.44 -43.00 -38.77
CA SER A 94 -3.01 -44.34 -39.21
C SER A 94 -2.11 -45.09 -38.19
N SER A 95 -2.36 -46.40 -38.08
CA SER A 95 -1.49 -47.51 -37.60
C SER A 95 -0.40 -47.31 -36.51
N ALA A 96 -0.65 -47.93 -35.34
CA ALA A 96 0.18 -48.87 -34.55
C ALA A 96 1.70 -49.07 -34.87
N PRO A 97 2.58 -49.45 -33.89
CA PRO A 97 2.25 -50.32 -32.73
C PRO A 97 2.89 -49.98 -31.34
N GLN A 98 2.45 -50.75 -30.32
CA GLN A 98 3.09 -50.94 -28.99
C GLN A 98 4.40 -51.77 -29.11
N PRO A 99 5.30 -51.94 -28.09
CA PRO A 99 5.12 -51.97 -26.61
C PRO A 99 6.20 -51.12 -25.85
N VAL A 100 6.52 -51.20 -24.54
CA VAL A 100 6.23 -52.13 -23.41
C VAL A 100 6.09 -51.35 -22.07
N ARG A 101 5.57 -51.96 -21.00
CA ARG A 101 5.66 -51.47 -19.60
C ARG A 101 6.94 -51.95 -18.90
N LYS A 102 7.49 -51.15 -17.98
CA LYS A 102 8.17 -51.65 -16.76
C LYS A 102 7.87 -50.75 -15.56
N THR A 103 7.66 -51.38 -14.41
CA THR A 103 7.27 -50.80 -13.12
C THR A 103 8.45 -50.22 -12.35
N ALA A 104 8.18 -49.24 -11.47
CA ALA A 104 9.12 -48.79 -10.45
C ALA A 104 8.54 -49.08 -9.05
N GLU A 105 9.30 -49.80 -8.23
CA GLU A 105 8.96 -50.15 -6.85
C GLU A 105 9.43 -49.08 -5.84
N VAL A 106 8.82 -49.13 -4.65
CA VAL A 106 9.16 -48.31 -3.48
C VAL A 106 10.00 -49.15 -2.51
N PRO A 107 10.98 -48.56 -1.81
CA PRO A 107 11.13 -48.89 -0.38
C PRO A 107 11.38 -47.66 0.52
N ALA A 108 11.33 -47.89 1.84
CA ALA A 108 11.28 -46.83 2.86
C ALA A 108 12.37 -46.97 3.96
N ALA A 109 12.67 -45.82 4.59
CA ALA A 109 13.06 -45.61 6.01
C ALA A 109 14.29 -46.30 6.68
N ASN A 110 15.30 -45.47 7.01
CA ASN A 110 16.02 -45.31 8.32
C ASN A 110 16.77 -46.49 8.99
N PRO A 111 17.62 -46.30 10.04
CA PRO A 111 18.17 -45.08 10.70
C PRO A 111 19.73 -45.07 10.92
N GLY A 112 20.31 -44.01 11.54
CA GLY A 112 21.56 -44.16 12.35
C GLY A 112 22.64 -43.03 12.40
N PHE A 113 22.76 -42.37 13.57
CA PHE A 113 23.94 -41.74 14.23
C PHE A 113 25.12 -41.01 13.50
N ALA A 114 25.25 -39.71 13.85
CA ALA A 114 26.41 -38.80 14.13
C ALA A 114 27.89 -39.28 14.16
N PRO A 115 28.90 -38.37 14.33
CA PRO A 115 29.10 -36.97 13.86
C PRO A 115 30.47 -36.78 13.15
N LEU A 116 30.81 -35.56 12.66
CA LEU A 116 32.17 -35.24 12.18
C LEU A 116 32.73 -33.88 12.68
N GLU A 117 34.04 -33.87 12.93
CA GLU A 117 34.83 -32.82 13.59
C GLU A 117 35.28 -31.65 12.70
N MET A 118 35.83 -30.62 13.37
CA MET A 118 36.50 -29.46 12.77
C MET A 118 37.93 -29.75 12.28
N ALA A 119 38.37 -29.05 11.23
CA ALA A 119 39.79 -28.88 10.92
C ALA A 119 40.12 -27.40 10.61
N LYS A 120 41.26 -26.92 11.13
CA LYS A 120 41.75 -25.53 11.04
C LYS A 120 42.67 -25.33 9.82
N PRO A 121 42.78 -24.10 9.27
CA PRO A 121 44.01 -23.64 8.64
C PRO A 121 44.90 -22.84 9.62
N LYS A 122 46.24 -22.97 9.49
CA LYS A 122 47.25 -22.28 10.31
C LYS A 122 48.10 -21.31 9.47
N GLY A 123 48.32 -20.09 9.98
CA GLY A 123 49.45 -19.20 9.63
C GLY A 123 49.44 -18.57 8.23
N LYS A 124 50.19 -17.50 7.96
CA LYS A 124 50.99 -16.59 8.82
C LYS A 124 51.16 -15.26 8.04
N LEU A 125 51.13 -14.11 8.71
CA LEU A 125 51.46 -12.81 8.07
C LEU A 125 52.98 -12.67 7.87
N PRO A 126 53.40 -11.79 6.95
CA PRO A 126 54.54 -10.90 7.18
C PRO A 126 54.15 -9.41 7.15
N ASP A 127 54.86 -8.62 7.96
CA ASP A 127 54.75 -7.16 8.09
C ASP A 127 55.68 -6.39 7.13
N SER A 128 55.49 -5.07 7.09
CA SER A 128 56.51 -4.02 6.80
C SER A 128 56.65 -3.46 5.37
N VAL A 129 55.91 -2.37 5.12
CA VAL A 129 56.44 -1.01 4.77
C VAL A 129 57.56 -0.87 3.72
N GLN A 130 57.27 -0.11 2.66
CA GLN A 130 58.03 1.12 2.35
C GLN A 130 57.25 2.12 1.48
N VAL A 131 57.34 3.40 1.85
CA VAL A 131 56.82 4.55 1.08
C VAL A 131 58.01 5.22 0.40
N VAL A 132 57.95 5.42 -0.92
CA VAL A 132 58.91 6.26 -1.64
C VAL A 132 58.16 7.18 -2.60
N THR A 133 58.36 8.48 -2.44
CA THR A 133 57.85 9.53 -3.32
C THR A 133 58.64 9.61 -4.62
N GLY A 134 57.97 9.52 -5.78
CA GLY A 134 58.55 9.76 -7.10
C GLY A 134 57.93 10.98 -7.77
N LYS A 135 58.76 11.87 -8.34
CA LYS A 135 58.32 13.11 -9.00
C LYS A 135 57.59 12.82 -10.32
N ALA A 136 56.59 13.64 -10.64
CA ALA A 136 56.03 13.74 -11.98
C ALA A 136 56.92 14.65 -12.85
N ASP A 137 57.17 14.23 -14.09
CA ASP A 137 57.59 15.14 -15.15
C ASP A 137 57.24 14.59 -16.55
N GLN A 138 57.10 15.49 -17.53
CA GLN A 138 56.99 15.27 -18.99
C GLN A 138 55.70 14.69 -19.62
N ALA A 139 54.86 15.65 -20.05
CA ALA A 139 54.39 15.88 -21.43
C ALA A 139 53.44 14.87 -22.15
N PRO A 140 52.23 15.31 -22.56
CA PRO A 140 51.36 14.59 -23.50
C PRO A 140 51.60 14.99 -24.97
N LEU A 141 51.32 14.05 -25.89
CA LEU A 141 51.34 14.21 -27.36
C LEU A 141 49.96 14.64 -27.94
N PRO A 142 49.87 15.07 -29.22
CA PRO A 142 49.01 16.20 -29.59
C PRO A 142 47.67 15.85 -30.24
N PHE A 143 46.76 16.84 -30.23
CA PHE A 143 45.64 16.95 -31.17
C PHE A 143 45.79 18.20 -32.05
N PRO A 144 45.39 18.16 -33.34
CA PRO A 144 45.75 19.18 -34.33
C PRO A 144 44.83 20.41 -34.31
N THR A 145 45.41 21.58 -34.62
CA THR A 145 44.69 22.87 -34.73
C THR A 145 44.98 23.54 -36.08
N ARG A 146 43.95 23.95 -36.82
CA ARG A 146 43.93 24.99 -37.89
C ARG A 146 42.48 25.08 -38.44
N ALA A 147 41.94 26.21 -38.92
CA ALA A 147 42.31 27.62 -38.75
C ALA A 147 41.11 28.54 -39.08
N ALA A 148 41.09 29.72 -38.48
CA ALA A 148 40.44 30.99 -38.84
C ALA A 148 39.38 31.07 -39.96
N THR A 149 38.24 31.71 -39.67
CA THR A 149 37.74 32.88 -40.42
C THR A 149 36.67 33.66 -39.62
N GLY A 150 36.68 35.00 -39.73
CA GLY A 150 35.52 35.86 -39.50
C GLY A 150 35.11 36.20 -38.05
N VAL A 151 35.68 37.25 -37.46
CA VAL A 151 35.07 37.98 -36.33
C VAL A 151 34.69 39.38 -36.80
N THR A 152 33.40 39.70 -36.79
CA THR A 152 32.89 41.07 -36.93
C THR A 152 32.17 41.44 -35.64
N ALA A 153 32.85 42.15 -34.76
CA ALA A 153 32.27 42.60 -33.49
C ALA A 153 31.37 43.82 -33.73
N VAL A 154 30.05 43.64 -33.64
CA VAL A 154 29.09 44.76 -33.50
C VAL A 154 28.87 45.00 -32.02
N ARG A 155 29.33 46.17 -31.55
CA ARG A 155 29.19 46.62 -30.17
C ARG A 155 27.79 47.18 -29.98
N TYR A 156 26.98 46.56 -29.13
CA TYR A 156 25.70 47.14 -28.68
C TYR A 156 25.91 47.82 -27.32
N GLU A 157 25.45 49.06 -27.19
CA GLU A 157 25.44 49.77 -25.92
C GLU A 157 24.30 49.29 -25.02
N GLU A 158 24.52 49.41 -23.71
CA GLU A 158 23.72 48.79 -22.67
C GLU A 158 22.47 49.63 -22.36
N GLY A 159 21.39 49.36 -23.10
CA GLY A 159 20.08 49.99 -22.88
C GLY A 159 19.39 49.45 -21.62
N GLN A 160 19.35 50.26 -20.56
CA GLN A 160 18.77 49.88 -19.27
C GLN A 160 17.25 49.64 -19.36
N PRO A 161 16.72 48.45 -18.99
CA PRO A 161 15.30 48.17 -19.06
C PRO A 161 14.52 48.88 -17.92
N PRO A 162 13.28 49.34 -18.17
CA PRO A 162 12.47 50.01 -17.16
C PRO A 162 12.03 49.05 -16.05
N ALA A 163 11.98 49.56 -14.82
CA ALA A 163 11.65 48.76 -13.64
C ALA A 163 10.20 48.23 -13.68
N ALA A 164 10.05 46.90 -13.66
CA ALA A 164 8.77 46.27 -13.35
C ALA A 164 8.38 46.55 -11.88
N PRO A 165 7.08 46.74 -11.57
CA PRO A 165 6.65 46.95 -10.19
C PRO A 165 7.00 45.73 -9.33
N ALA A 166 7.50 45.98 -8.12
CA ALA A 166 7.98 44.94 -7.21
C ALA A 166 6.84 44.01 -6.77
N ALA A 167 6.65 42.90 -7.50
CA ALA A 167 6.02 41.72 -6.95
C ALA A 167 6.81 41.33 -5.70
N GLN A 168 6.18 41.41 -4.53
CA GLN A 168 6.80 41.05 -3.27
C GLN A 168 7.23 39.59 -3.34
N ALA A 169 8.54 39.37 -3.47
CA ALA A 169 9.13 38.04 -3.43
C ALA A 169 8.93 37.48 -2.02
N VAL A 170 7.82 36.77 -1.82
CA VAL A 170 7.60 35.94 -0.63
C VAL A 170 8.79 35.01 -0.54
N GLN A 171 9.65 35.23 0.45
CA GLN A 171 10.88 34.47 0.62
C GLN A 171 10.51 32.99 0.79
N ALA A 172 10.75 32.21 -0.27
CA ALA A 172 10.58 30.77 -0.26
C ALA A 172 11.73 30.14 0.53
N GLY A 173 11.66 30.26 1.87
CA GLY A 173 12.55 29.57 2.79
C GLY A 173 12.52 28.04 2.61
N PRO A 174 13.41 27.29 3.29
CA PRO A 174 13.72 25.88 2.99
C PRO A 174 12.63 24.88 3.42
N LYS A 175 11.38 25.06 2.96
CA LYS A 175 10.20 24.25 3.33
C LYS A 175 10.36 22.77 2.96
N LYS A 176 10.93 22.49 1.77
CA LYS A 176 11.09 21.12 1.22
C LYS A 176 11.85 20.15 2.15
N ALA A 177 12.83 20.62 2.93
CA ALA A 177 13.59 19.74 3.83
C ALA A 177 12.80 19.41 5.10
N TYR A 178 12.13 20.41 5.67
CA TYR A 178 11.29 20.26 6.86
C TYR A 178 10.08 19.36 6.59
N ASP A 179 9.44 19.50 5.42
CA ASP A 179 8.29 18.69 5.00
C ASP A 179 8.64 17.20 4.90
N LEU A 180 9.86 16.85 4.44
CA LEU A 180 10.33 15.47 4.35
C LEU A 180 10.56 14.82 5.72
N GLU A 181 11.11 15.55 6.69
CA GLU A 181 11.24 15.03 8.06
C GLU A 181 9.90 14.89 8.76
N ALA A 182 9.00 15.86 8.59
CA ALA A 182 7.65 15.80 9.13
C ALA A 182 6.87 14.61 8.54
N ALA A 183 6.97 14.38 7.22
CA ALA A 183 6.37 13.23 6.56
C ALA A 183 6.96 11.89 7.04
N ARG A 184 8.29 11.81 7.24
CA ARG A 184 8.95 10.62 7.84
C ARG A 184 8.44 10.35 9.25
N LYS A 185 8.38 11.37 10.11
CA LYS A 185 7.86 11.29 11.49
C LYS A 185 6.39 10.84 11.49
N ALA A 186 5.54 11.44 10.65
CA ALA A 186 4.15 11.04 10.47
C ALA A 186 4.03 9.56 10.05
N LYS A 187 4.80 9.09 9.06
CA LYS A 187 4.78 7.68 8.63
C LYS A 187 5.21 6.68 9.72
N VAL A 188 6.15 7.06 10.58
CA VAL A 188 6.53 6.26 11.76
C VAL A 188 5.38 6.20 12.78
N VAL A 189 4.73 7.35 13.05
CA VAL A 189 3.54 7.41 13.91
C VAL A 189 2.40 6.59 13.33
N GLU A 190 2.10 6.71 12.04
CA GLU A 190 1.08 5.94 11.32
C GLU A 190 1.34 4.43 11.43
N THR A 191 2.59 3.99 11.25
CA THR A 191 2.96 2.57 11.39
C THR A 191 2.73 2.08 12.83
N LYS A 192 3.12 2.88 13.83
CA LYS A 192 2.92 2.59 15.25
C LYS A 192 1.43 2.57 15.63
N LEU A 193 0.63 3.51 15.14
CA LEU A 193 -0.82 3.57 15.33
C LEU A 193 -1.49 2.33 14.72
N ARG A 194 -1.14 1.97 13.48
CA ARG A 194 -1.70 0.81 12.76
C ARG A 194 -1.44 -0.49 13.51
N GLU A 195 -0.22 -0.70 14.00
CA GLU A 195 0.11 -1.88 14.79
C GLU A 195 -0.58 -1.85 16.17
N THR A 196 -0.62 -0.70 16.84
CA THR A 196 -1.33 -0.55 18.13
C THR A 196 -2.81 -0.89 17.98
N PHE A 197 -3.49 -0.35 16.97
CA PHE A 197 -4.88 -0.66 16.65
C PHE A 197 -5.10 -2.14 16.32
N ARG A 198 -4.19 -2.78 15.57
CA ARG A 198 -4.25 -4.22 15.28
C ARG A 198 -4.15 -5.04 16.57
N GLN A 199 -3.19 -4.72 17.44
CA GLN A 199 -2.96 -5.41 18.70
C GLN A 199 -4.13 -5.22 19.68
N THR A 200 -4.63 -4.00 19.87
CA THR A 200 -5.75 -3.75 20.78
C THR A 200 -7.02 -4.49 20.35
N LEU A 201 -7.33 -4.57 19.05
CA LEU A 201 -8.47 -5.36 18.56
C LEU A 201 -8.32 -6.86 18.82
N LEU A 202 -7.10 -7.39 18.81
CA LEU A 202 -6.82 -8.78 19.19
C LEU A 202 -6.97 -8.98 20.71
N ARG A 203 -6.45 -8.05 21.52
CA ARG A 203 -6.53 -8.10 23.00
C ARG A 203 -7.96 -7.95 23.51
N LEU A 204 -8.80 -7.12 22.86
CA LEU A 204 -10.23 -6.98 23.20
C LEU A 204 -11.02 -8.29 23.11
N LYS A 205 -10.61 -9.21 22.21
CA LYS A 205 -11.23 -10.55 22.09
C LYS A 205 -10.84 -11.51 23.22
N ARG A 206 -9.82 -11.19 24.02
CA ARG A 206 -9.31 -12.04 25.11
C ARG A 206 -9.80 -11.52 26.46
N PRO A 207 -10.66 -12.24 27.20
CA PRO A 207 -11.27 -11.71 28.43
C PRO A 207 -10.25 -11.22 29.49
N ARG A 208 -9.11 -11.91 29.62
CA ARG A 208 -8.03 -11.55 30.56
C ARG A 208 -7.30 -10.24 30.18
N GLU A 209 -7.16 -9.96 28.90
CA GLU A 209 -6.41 -8.80 28.39
C GLU A 209 -7.31 -7.59 28.08
N ARG A 210 -8.64 -7.81 27.98
CA ARG A 210 -9.63 -6.80 27.60
C ARG A 210 -9.55 -5.53 28.45
N LYS A 211 -9.47 -5.63 29.79
CA LYS A 211 -9.39 -4.45 30.68
C LYS A 211 -8.15 -3.59 30.39
N ALA A 212 -6.99 -4.21 30.20
CA ALA A 212 -5.77 -3.49 29.85
C ALA A 212 -5.85 -2.87 28.44
N ALA A 213 -6.52 -3.54 27.50
CA ALA A 213 -6.76 -3.01 26.16
C ALA A 213 -7.70 -1.78 26.16
N LEU A 214 -8.74 -1.76 27.02
CA LEU A 214 -9.62 -0.60 27.19
C LEU A 214 -8.82 0.63 27.68
N LEU A 215 -8.06 0.48 28.77
CA LEU A 215 -7.24 1.56 29.33
C LEU A 215 -6.20 2.10 28.32
N ALA A 216 -5.53 1.21 27.57
CA ALA A 216 -4.59 1.61 26.54
C ALA A 216 -5.27 2.38 25.38
N LEU A 217 -6.52 2.04 25.05
CA LEU A 217 -7.30 2.75 24.03
C LEU A 217 -7.78 4.12 24.51
N GLU A 218 -8.20 4.24 25.77
CA GLU A 218 -8.52 5.53 26.38
C GLU A 218 -7.30 6.45 26.41
N GLN A 219 -6.14 5.97 26.85
CA GLN A 219 -4.88 6.73 26.81
C GLN A 219 -4.50 7.17 25.39
N LEU A 220 -4.62 6.27 24.41
CA LEU A 220 -4.31 6.57 23.01
C LEU A 220 -5.23 7.64 22.41
N ALA A 221 -6.51 7.65 22.78
CA ALA A 221 -7.45 8.67 22.34
C ALA A 221 -7.13 10.06 22.93
N HIS A 222 -6.61 10.13 24.15
CA HIS A 222 -6.23 11.41 24.77
C HIS A 222 -4.87 11.93 24.29
N THR A 223 -4.00 11.05 23.79
CA THR A 223 -2.70 11.43 23.22
C THR A 223 -2.89 12.42 22.07
N LYS A 224 -2.08 13.48 22.03
CA LYS A 224 -2.01 14.46 20.92
C LYS A 224 -0.63 14.50 20.25
N GLU A 225 0.39 13.99 20.92
CA GLU A 225 1.77 13.99 20.44
C GLU A 225 1.92 13.16 19.15
N GLY A 226 2.54 13.75 18.12
CA GLY A 226 2.75 13.13 16.82
C GLY A 226 1.50 12.93 15.95
N ILE A 227 0.29 13.14 16.49
CA ILE A 227 -0.97 12.91 15.77
C ILE A 227 -1.36 14.18 15.01
N THR A 228 -0.99 14.23 13.73
CA THR A 228 -1.41 15.27 12.78
C THR A 228 -2.77 14.96 12.12
N PRO A 229 -3.45 15.96 11.52
CA PRO A 229 -4.65 15.77 10.70
C PRO A 229 -4.54 14.71 9.59
N SER A 230 -3.32 14.44 9.10
CA SER A 230 -3.04 13.37 8.12
C SER A 230 -3.55 12.00 8.59
N HIS A 231 -3.56 11.74 9.90
CA HIS A 231 -4.00 10.47 10.49
C HIS A 231 -5.52 10.33 10.65
N LYS A 232 -6.32 11.37 10.33
CA LYS A 232 -7.78 11.40 10.58
C LYS A 232 -8.52 10.14 10.12
N HIS A 233 -8.14 9.62 8.95
CA HIS A 233 -8.71 8.43 8.33
C HIS A 233 -8.50 7.18 9.22
N MET A 234 -7.35 7.06 9.89
CA MET A 234 -7.08 5.94 10.79
C MET A 234 -8.04 5.91 11.99
N PHE A 235 -8.29 7.06 12.61
CA PHE A 235 -9.20 7.19 13.76
C PHE A 235 -10.64 6.92 13.34
N ARG A 236 -11.07 7.43 12.19
CA ARG A 236 -12.37 7.16 11.57
C ARG A 236 -12.58 5.67 11.31
N ASP A 237 -11.65 5.04 10.59
CA ASP A 237 -11.75 3.64 10.19
C ASP A 237 -11.65 2.70 11.41
N PHE A 238 -10.89 3.08 12.44
CA PHE A 238 -10.83 2.37 13.70
C PHE A 238 -12.13 2.47 14.51
N GLY A 239 -12.76 3.65 14.57
CA GLY A 239 -14.10 3.85 15.16
C GLY A 239 -15.16 2.97 14.49
N VAL A 240 -15.14 2.87 13.15
CA VAL A 240 -16.04 1.96 12.40
C VAL A 240 -15.84 0.49 12.82
N ARG A 241 -14.58 0.03 12.95
CA ARG A 241 -14.26 -1.34 13.41
C ARG A 241 -14.66 -1.59 14.86
N LEU A 242 -14.51 -0.61 15.75
CA LEU A 242 -14.96 -0.70 17.15
C LEU A 242 -16.48 -0.84 17.25
N ARG A 243 -17.23 -0.08 16.44
CA ARG A 243 -18.69 -0.20 16.33
C ARG A 243 -19.11 -1.59 15.83
N GLN A 244 -18.43 -2.11 14.81
CA GLN A 244 -18.67 -3.47 14.29
C GLN A 244 -18.33 -4.57 15.31
N ASN A 245 -17.34 -4.36 16.17
CA ASN A 245 -17.01 -5.24 17.29
C ASN A 245 -17.91 -5.05 18.52
N SER A 246 -19.06 -4.38 18.39
CA SER A 246 -20.01 -4.10 19.47
C SER A 246 -19.40 -3.35 20.66
N GLN A 247 -18.44 -2.44 20.41
CA GLN A 247 -17.86 -1.53 21.41
C GLN A 247 -18.18 -0.06 21.04
N PRO A 248 -19.45 0.37 21.11
CA PRO A 248 -19.87 1.68 20.62
C PRO A 248 -19.32 2.86 21.44
N ASP A 249 -19.08 2.68 22.75
CA ASP A 249 -18.53 3.74 23.62
C ASP A 249 -17.08 4.10 23.24
N LEU A 250 -16.26 3.07 22.95
CA LEU A 250 -14.93 3.28 22.38
C LEU A 250 -15.01 3.86 20.97
N ALA A 251 -15.95 3.40 20.15
CA ALA A 251 -16.13 3.93 18.80
C ALA A 251 -16.42 5.44 18.86
N LEU A 252 -17.24 5.89 19.82
CA LEU A 252 -17.56 7.30 20.04
C LEU A 252 -16.30 8.11 20.34
N LEU A 253 -15.45 7.62 21.24
CA LEU A 253 -14.20 8.27 21.62
C LEU A 253 -13.25 8.45 20.42
N PHE A 254 -13.04 7.40 19.62
CA PHE A 254 -12.18 7.47 18.43
C PHE A 254 -12.78 8.26 17.26
N SER A 255 -14.10 8.27 17.09
CA SER A 255 -14.74 9.10 16.07
C SER A 255 -14.84 10.58 16.45
N ARG A 256 -14.98 10.92 17.74
CA ARG A 256 -14.78 12.30 18.22
C ARG A 256 -13.36 12.78 17.92
N LYS A 257 -12.35 11.95 18.20
CA LYS A 257 -10.95 12.23 17.82
C LYS A 257 -10.75 12.46 16.31
N ALA A 258 -11.47 11.72 15.45
CA ALA A 258 -11.41 11.92 14.00
C ALA A 258 -11.96 13.29 13.57
N VAL A 259 -13.05 13.75 14.20
CA VAL A 259 -13.64 15.08 13.98
C VAL A 259 -12.75 16.19 14.57
N GLU A 260 -12.14 15.99 15.74
CA GLU A 260 -11.14 16.93 16.29
C GLU A 260 -9.95 17.15 15.35
N LEU A 261 -9.53 16.10 14.63
CA LEU A 261 -8.42 16.17 13.67
C LEU A 261 -8.80 16.78 12.32
N ALA A 262 -10.09 16.77 11.97
CA ALA A 262 -10.62 17.39 10.76
C ALA A 262 -12.11 17.73 10.93
N PRO A 263 -12.43 18.95 11.40
CA PRO A 263 -13.81 19.41 11.53
C PRO A 263 -14.55 19.44 10.19
N GLU A 264 -13.85 19.82 9.11
CA GLU A 264 -14.41 19.88 7.75
C GLU A 264 -14.44 18.50 7.03
N ASP A 265 -14.48 17.38 7.76
CA ASP A 265 -14.59 16.02 7.21
C ASP A 265 -16.03 15.50 7.38
N ASP A 266 -16.82 15.66 6.33
CA ASP A 266 -18.22 15.22 6.26
C ASP A 266 -18.37 13.72 6.57
N HIS A 267 -17.46 12.88 6.06
CA HIS A 267 -17.42 11.45 6.35
C HIS A 267 -17.10 11.16 7.83
N ALA A 268 -16.27 11.96 8.51
CA ALA A 268 -16.01 11.82 9.94
C ALA A 268 -17.28 12.14 10.75
N HIS A 269 -17.96 13.25 10.42
CA HIS A 269 -19.25 13.62 11.01
C HIS A 269 -20.33 12.57 10.79
N PHE A 270 -20.48 12.04 9.56
CA PHE A 270 -21.42 10.98 9.24
C PHE A 270 -21.15 9.69 10.02
N ASN A 271 -19.89 9.25 10.13
CA ASN A 271 -19.56 8.05 10.91
C ASN A 271 -19.77 8.25 12.41
N LEU A 272 -19.48 9.44 12.95
CA LEU A 272 -19.78 9.80 14.33
C LEU A 272 -21.29 9.77 14.60
N ALA A 273 -22.11 10.33 13.71
CA ALA A 273 -23.57 10.26 13.82
C ALA A 273 -24.08 8.82 13.87
N ARG A 274 -23.60 7.91 13.02
CA ARG A 274 -23.98 6.48 13.04
C ARG A 274 -23.64 5.78 14.36
N ILE A 275 -22.55 6.18 15.02
CA ILE A 275 -22.17 5.65 16.34
C ILE A 275 -23.12 6.20 17.41
N LEU A 276 -23.41 7.51 17.38
CA LEU A 276 -24.37 8.14 18.29
C LEU A 276 -25.79 7.55 18.16
N CYS A 277 -26.25 7.22 16.94
CA CYS A 277 -27.49 6.46 16.74
C CYS A 277 -27.45 5.10 17.46
N SER A 278 -26.31 4.40 17.39
CA SER A 278 -26.12 3.09 18.02
C SER A 278 -26.13 3.18 19.56
N LEU A 279 -25.81 4.35 20.12
CA LEU A 279 -25.90 4.69 21.55
C LEU A 279 -27.26 5.32 21.94
N GLY A 280 -28.17 5.50 20.99
CA GLY A 280 -29.47 6.17 21.20
C GLY A 280 -29.39 7.69 21.35
N MET A 281 -28.22 8.31 21.12
CA MET A 281 -27.95 9.74 21.29
C MET A 281 -28.40 10.53 20.05
N TYR A 282 -29.71 10.48 19.76
CA TYR A 282 -30.29 10.94 18.49
C TYR A 282 -30.16 12.45 18.24
N ASP A 283 -30.16 13.28 19.28
CA ASP A 283 -30.03 14.73 19.13
C ASP A 283 -28.61 15.14 18.69
N GLU A 284 -27.57 14.59 19.34
CA GLU A 284 -26.17 14.75 18.90
C GLU A 284 -25.94 14.14 17.52
N ALA A 285 -26.56 12.99 17.22
CA ALA A 285 -26.46 12.37 15.90
C ALA A 285 -27.02 13.29 14.81
N ALA A 286 -28.20 13.88 15.01
CA ALA A 286 -28.80 14.81 14.06
C ALA A 286 -27.93 16.05 13.82
N ALA A 287 -27.33 16.61 14.88
CA ALA A 287 -26.42 17.75 14.78
C ALA A 287 -25.19 17.45 13.92
N HIS A 288 -24.60 16.26 14.06
CA HIS A 288 -23.47 15.87 13.21
C HIS A 288 -23.87 15.53 11.76
N VAL A 289 -25.07 15.02 11.50
CA VAL A 289 -25.55 14.89 10.11
C VAL A 289 -25.80 16.25 9.48
N ALA A 290 -26.30 17.23 10.23
CA ALA A 290 -26.43 18.62 9.75
C ALA A 290 -25.07 19.26 9.44
N ALA A 291 -24.04 19.00 10.27
CA ALA A 291 -22.67 19.42 9.99
C ALA A 291 -22.12 18.78 8.70
N ALA A 292 -22.30 17.47 8.52
CA ALA A 292 -21.91 16.77 7.29
C ALA A 292 -22.61 17.35 6.04
N LEU A 293 -23.91 17.68 6.14
CA LEU A 293 -24.67 18.34 5.06
C LEU A 293 -24.19 19.77 4.77
N SER A 294 -23.70 20.52 5.78
CA SER A 294 -23.14 21.86 5.54
C SER A 294 -21.79 21.84 4.81
N VAL A 295 -21.03 20.74 4.91
CA VAL A 295 -19.77 20.52 4.18
C VAL A 295 -20.04 19.90 2.80
N SER A 296 -20.95 18.93 2.71
CA SER A 296 -21.33 18.25 1.47
C SER A 296 -22.85 18.09 1.40
N SER A 297 -23.52 19.03 0.73
CA SER A 297 -24.98 19.12 0.67
C SER A 297 -25.64 18.15 -0.32
N GLU A 298 -24.85 17.50 -1.18
CA GLU A 298 -25.37 16.65 -2.28
C GLU A 298 -25.46 15.16 -1.92
N GLU A 299 -24.88 14.73 -0.79
CA GLU A 299 -24.75 13.30 -0.45
C GLU A 299 -26.08 12.68 0.02
N PRO A 300 -26.75 11.80 -0.78
CA PRO A 300 -28.10 11.33 -0.46
C PRO A 300 -28.14 10.43 0.79
N LEU A 301 -27.01 9.84 1.19
CA LEU A 301 -26.92 9.04 2.41
C LEU A 301 -27.10 9.88 3.69
N TYR A 302 -26.78 11.18 3.65
CA TYR A 302 -26.89 12.06 4.82
C TYR A 302 -28.36 12.38 5.11
N PHE A 303 -29.16 12.70 4.09
CA PHE A 303 -30.61 12.87 4.23
C PHE A 303 -31.29 11.59 4.76
N LYS A 304 -30.98 10.42 4.19
CA LYS A 304 -31.52 9.13 4.66
C LYS A 304 -31.18 8.84 6.12
N LEU A 305 -29.96 9.15 6.57
CA LEU A 305 -29.59 8.99 7.97
C LEU A 305 -30.34 9.98 8.88
N LEU A 306 -30.54 11.22 8.43
CA LEU A 306 -31.29 12.24 9.19
C LEU A 306 -32.76 11.85 9.38
N GLU A 307 -33.41 11.31 8.34
CA GLU A 307 -34.76 10.76 8.41
C GLU A 307 -34.83 9.58 9.40
N HIS A 308 -33.92 8.62 9.26
CA HIS A 308 -33.86 7.48 10.18
C HIS A 308 -33.62 7.89 11.65
N ILE A 309 -32.82 8.94 11.91
CA ILE A 309 -32.65 9.50 13.25
C ILE A 309 -33.97 10.08 13.79
N ARG A 310 -34.77 10.74 12.95
CA ARG A 310 -36.09 11.28 13.36
C ARG A 310 -37.05 10.16 13.73
N GLU A 311 -37.12 9.09 12.93
CA GLU A 311 -37.92 7.89 13.23
C GLU A 311 -37.53 7.26 14.56
N LEU A 312 -36.23 7.01 14.77
CA LEU A 312 -35.72 6.41 16.02
C LEU A 312 -36.00 7.30 17.24
N LYS A 313 -35.91 8.62 17.10
CA LYS A 313 -36.26 9.58 18.16
C LYS A 313 -37.75 9.54 18.50
N GLN A 314 -38.61 9.53 17.48
CA GLN A 314 -40.06 9.40 17.66
C GLN A 314 -40.42 8.07 18.35
N ALA A 315 -39.90 6.95 17.85
CA ALA A 315 -40.10 5.62 18.44
C ALA A 315 -39.66 5.57 19.92
N ARG A 316 -38.51 6.16 20.27
CA ARG A 316 -38.03 6.25 21.65
C ARG A 316 -38.93 7.12 22.54
N SER A 317 -39.46 8.23 22.02
CA SER A 317 -40.41 9.08 22.76
C SER A 317 -41.76 8.37 23.00
N ALA A 318 -42.28 7.66 21.99
CA ALA A 318 -43.51 6.88 22.10
C ALA A 318 -43.35 5.73 23.11
N ALA A 319 -42.24 4.98 23.05
CA ALA A 319 -41.93 3.92 24.01
C ALA A 319 -41.77 4.47 25.45
N LYS A 320 -41.19 5.66 25.63
CA LYS A 320 -41.10 6.33 26.93
C LYS A 320 -42.49 6.72 27.46
N ALA A 321 -43.34 7.30 26.62
CA ALA A 321 -44.70 7.69 27.00
C ALA A 321 -45.58 6.46 27.33
N ALA A 322 -45.44 5.36 26.58
CA ALA A 322 -46.14 4.11 26.85
C ALA A 322 -45.69 3.43 28.17
N ARG A 323 -44.44 3.66 28.61
CA ARG A 323 -43.92 3.17 29.90
C ARG A 323 -44.29 4.06 31.10
N GLN A 324 -44.90 5.21 30.86
CA GLN A 324 -45.35 6.18 31.88
C GLN A 324 -46.87 6.21 32.04
N ARG A 325 -47.59 5.29 31.37
CA ARG A 325 -49.02 5.01 31.51
C ARG A 325 -49.20 3.64 32.14
#